data_AF-A0A352F460-F1
#
_entry.id   AF-A0A352F460-F1
#
_cell.length_a   1.000
_cell.length_b   1.000
_cell.length_c   1.000
_cell.angle_alpha   90.00
_cell.angle_beta   90.00
_cell.angle_gamma   90.00
#
_symmetry.space_group_name_H-M   'P 1'
#
loop_
_entity.id
_entity.type
_entity.pdbx_description
1 polymer ?
#
loop_
_entity_poly.entity_id
_entity_poly.type
_entity_poly.pdbx_seq_one_letter_code
_entity_poly.pdbx_strand_id
1 'polypeptide(L)'
;MAIKIESQVERKLPADTLESIEAAFDSLPREHTRGLERIRLVEFISEPRLRGTFQATELPGLYHPRQGPKGAWLELAIGVLLPGNKPFHKKIVPRLSFKGNLVATLFSLVGQHYHFTLKHSLKKGQLEPAVRAYTEKQLKAWNEKKHSFRARLFKPIQPTLERWAKGLQKRAVAEKKKSIASR
;
A
#
# COMPACT_ATOMS: atom_id res chain seq x y z
N MET A 1 -3.81 9.34 -19.50
CA MET A 1 -5.02 9.80 -18.78
C MET A 1 -4.57 10.22 -17.40
N ALA A 2 -4.89 11.44 -16.97
CA ALA A 2 -4.62 11.88 -15.61
C ALA A 2 -5.70 11.31 -14.69
N ILE A 3 -5.31 10.49 -13.71
CA ILE A 3 -6.21 10.00 -12.67
C ILE A 3 -6.53 11.20 -11.78
N LYS A 4 -7.81 11.50 -11.57
CA LYS A 4 -8.20 12.67 -10.78
C LYS A 4 -7.94 12.42 -9.29
N ILE A 5 -7.24 13.34 -8.62
CA ILE A 5 -7.02 13.27 -7.18
C ILE A 5 -8.01 14.20 -6.48
N GLU A 6 -8.88 13.64 -5.64
CA GLU A 6 -9.88 14.36 -4.83
C GLU A 6 -9.48 14.29 -3.36
N SER A 7 -9.36 15.44 -2.69
CA SER A 7 -9.06 15.50 -1.26
C SER A 7 -10.31 15.90 -0.47
N GLN A 8 -10.72 15.04 0.46
CA GLN A 8 -11.77 15.31 1.46
C GLN A 8 -11.19 15.33 2.89
N VAL A 9 -9.88 15.54 3.00
CA VAL A 9 -9.14 15.61 4.26
C VAL A 9 -9.13 17.07 4.72
N GLU A 10 -9.64 17.34 5.92
CA GLU A 10 -9.67 18.70 6.49
C GLU A 10 -8.30 19.12 7.06
N ARG A 11 -7.50 18.16 7.51
CA ARG A 11 -6.18 18.43 8.06
C ARG A 11 -5.13 18.73 6.98
N LYS A 12 -4.10 19.48 7.37
CA LYS A 12 -2.95 19.77 6.51
C LYS A 12 -2.18 18.48 6.18
N LEU A 13 -2.18 18.12 4.89
CA LEU A 13 -1.36 17.02 4.37
C LEU A 13 0.12 17.42 4.35
N PRO A 14 1.06 16.46 4.51
CA PRO A 14 2.46 16.71 4.19
C PRO A 14 2.61 17.23 2.75
N ALA A 15 3.51 18.19 2.52
CA ALA A 15 3.63 18.90 1.24
C ALA A 15 3.79 17.93 0.04
N ASP A 16 4.66 16.93 0.16
CA ASP A 16 4.96 15.97 -0.91
C ASP A 16 3.88 14.91 -1.13
N THR A 17 2.71 14.98 -0.49
CA THR A 17 1.72 13.87 -0.53
C THR A 17 1.19 13.66 -1.95
N LEU A 18 0.78 14.74 -2.62
CA LEU A 18 0.23 14.68 -3.98
C LEU A 18 1.29 14.26 -4.98
N GLU A 19 2.47 14.89 -4.93
CA GLU A 19 3.62 14.52 -5.76
C GLU A 19 4.04 13.05 -5.58
N SER A 20 3.94 12.53 -4.36
CA SER A 20 4.27 11.12 -4.10
C SER A 20 3.24 10.16 -4.70
N ILE A 21 1.97 10.56 -4.75
CA ILE A 21 0.91 9.79 -5.43
C ILE A 21 1.15 9.79 -6.94
N GLU A 22 1.38 10.96 -7.52
CA GLU A 22 1.65 11.12 -8.96
C GLU A 22 2.89 10.34 -9.37
N ALA A 23 4.01 10.52 -8.65
CA ALA A 23 5.25 9.78 -8.90
C ALA A 23 5.08 8.26 -8.75
N ALA A 24 4.16 7.80 -7.91
CA ALA A 24 3.84 6.38 -7.80
C ALA A 24 3.07 5.89 -9.03
N PHE A 25 2.08 6.63 -9.54
CA PHE A 25 1.40 6.28 -10.80
C PHE A 25 2.33 6.29 -12.00
N ASP A 26 3.22 7.27 -12.09
CA ASP A 26 4.20 7.36 -13.18
C ASP A 26 5.21 6.20 -13.17
N SER A 27 5.37 5.53 -12.03
CA SER A 27 6.21 4.34 -11.92
C SER A 27 5.51 3.05 -12.36
N LEU A 28 4.18 3.06 -12.49
CA LEU A 28 3.39 1.89 -12.85
C LEU A 28 3.19 1.79 -14.38
N PRO A 29 3.09 0.56 -14.92
CA PRO A 29 2.66 0.37 -16.30
C PRO A 29 1.27 0.97 -16.54
N ARG A 30 1.07 1.61 -17.70
CA ARG A 30 -0.19 2.30 -18.05
C ARG A 30 -1.38 1.35 -18.12
N GLU A 31 -1.11 0.08 -18.43
CA GLU A 31 -2.11 -0.98 -18.53
C GLU A 31 -2.70 -1.27 -17.15
N HIS A 32 -1.89 -1.23 -16.10
CA HIS A 32 -2.32 -1.56 -14.73
C HIS A 32 -3.20 -0.47 -14.11
N THR A 33 -3.17 0.73 -14.67
CA THR A 33 -3.94 1.89 -14.20
C THR A 33 -5.12 2.20 -15.12
N ARG A 34 -5.25 1.46 -16.24
CA ARG A 34 -6.30 1.66 -17.23
C ARG A 34 -7.67 1.36 -16.62
N GLY A 35 -8.55 2.35 -16.67
CA GLY A 35 -9.92 2.24 -16.14
C GLY A 35 -10.07 2.69 -14.68
N LEU A 36 -8.98 3.13 -14.05
CA LEU A 36 -9.05 3.94 -12.82
C LEU A 36 -9.37 5.39 -13.18
N GLU A 37 -10.45 5.92 -12.61
CA GLU A 37 -10.90 7.29 -12.87
C GLU A 37 -10.34 8.29 -11.86
N ARG A 38 -10.39 7.94 -10.57
CA ARG A 38 -10.06 8.86 -9.48
C ARG A 38 -9.49 8.17 -8.25
N ILE A 39 -8.89 8.99 -7.40
CA ILE A 39 -8.43 8.66 -6.07
C ILE A 39 -9.03 9.66 -5.12
N ARG A 40 -9.59 9.17 -4.02
CA ARG A 40 -10.14 9.99 -2.95
C ARG A 40 -9.30 9.85 -1.70
N LEU A 41 -8.81 10.97 -1.18
CA LEU A 41 -8.16 11.04 0.11
C LEU A 41 -9.22 11.37 1.16
N VAL A 42 -9.34 10.52 2.18
CA VAL A 42 -10.30 10.69 3.28
C VAL A 42 -9.58 10.55 4.62
N GLU A 43 -10.19 11.08 5.69
CA GLU A 43 -9.66 10.89 7.04
C GLU A 43 -9.77 9.40 7.44
N PHE A 44 -10.97 8.83 7.30
CA PHE A 44 -11.27 7.42 7.56
C PHE A 44 -12.27 6.91 6.52
N ILE A 45 -12.19 5.61 6.20
CA ILE A 45 -13.11 4.98 5.25
C ILE A 45 -14.43 4.70 5.96
N SER A 46 -15.54 5.13 5.36
CA SER A 46 -16.89 4.96 5.89
C SER A 46 -17.79 4.22 4.91
N GLU A 47 -17.49 2.94 4.67
CA GLU A 47 -18.29 2.10 3.76
C GLU A 47 -19.31 1.24 4.54
N PRO A 48 -20.63 1.41 4.32
CA PRO A 48 -21.66 0.66 5.03
C PRO A 48 -21.53 -0.86 4.89
N ARG A 49 -21.02 -1.34 3.75
CA ARG A 49 -20.82 -2.78 3.46
C ARG A 49 -19.76 -3.45 4.33
N LEU A 50 -18.88 -2.66 4.96
CA LEU A 50 -17.78 -3.16 5.80
C LEU A 50 -18.14 -3.22 7.29
N ARG A 51 -19.35 -2.77 7.68
CA ARG A 51 -19.81 -2.78 9.06
C ARG A 51 -19.91 -4.23 9.58
N GLY A 52 -19.00 -4.63 10.47
CA GLY A 52 -19.02 -5.91 11.18
C GLY A 52 -17.83 -6.83 10.93
N THR A 53 -17.11 -6.69 9.81
CA THR A 53 -15.94 -7.55 9.50
C THR A 53 -14.61 -6.87 9.83
N PHE A 54 -14.54 -5.56 9.67
CA PHE A 54 -13.38 -4.75 10.02
C PHE A 54 -13.88 -3.48 10.72
N GLN A 55 -13.11 -2.97 11.69
CA GLN A 55 -13.35 -1.61 12.15
C GLN A 55 -13.00 -0.70 10.97
N ALA A 56 -14.00 -0.08 10.35
CA ALA A 56 -13.82 0.74 9.14
C ALA A 56 -12.77 1.86 9.33
N THR A 57 -12.52 2.24 10.58
CA THR A 57 -11.48 3.17 11.04
C THR A 57 -10.05 2.66 10.96
N GLU A 58 -9.80 1.37 10.70
CA GLU A 58 -8.44 0.80 10.66
C GLU A 58 -7.93 0.49 9.24
N LEU A 59 -8.81 0.56 8.24
CA LEU A 59 -8.44 0.22 6.86
C LEU A 59 -7.63 1.36 6.23
N PRO A 60 -6.40 1.11 5.73
CA PRO A 60 -5.56 2.16 5.15
C PRO A 60 -6.01 2.58 3.75
N GLY A 61 -6.78 1.74 3.05
CA GLY A 61 -7.29 2.01 1.71
C GLY A 61 -8.39 1.04 1.31
N LEU A 62 -9.23 1.47 0.36
CA LEU A 62 -10.32 0.67 -0.20
C LEU A 62 -10.37 0.82 -1.73
N TYR A 63 -10.49 -0.32 -2.41
CA TYR A 63 -10.70 -0.37 -3.85
C TYR A 63 -12.19 -0.47 -4.15
N HIS A 64 -12.68 0.42 -5.01
CA HIS A 64 -14.06 0.41 -5.50
C HIS A 64 -14.07 -0.04 -6.96
N PRO A 65 -14.53 -1.28 -7.26
CA PRO A 65 -14.61 -1.77 -8.62
C PRO A 65 -15.66 -1.00 -9.43
N ARG A 66 -15.51 -1.01 -10.76
CA ARG A 66 -16.48 -0.40 -11.69
C ARG A 66 -17.89 -0.93 -11.44
N GLN A 67 -18.83 -0.03 -11.21
CA GLN A 67 -20.25 -0.35 -11.00
C GLN A 67 -21.10 0.47 -11.99
N GLY A 68 -21.58 -0.20 -13.03
CA GLY A 68 -22.39 0.41 -14.09
C GLY A 68 -21.63 1.54 -14.82
N PRO A 69 -22.18 2.78 -14.84
CA PRO A 69 -21.54 3.91 -15.52
C PRO A 69 -20.37 4.52 -14.73
N LYS A 70 -20.25 4.26 -13.42
CA LYS A 70 -19.17 4.78 -12.59
C LYS A 70 -17.94 3.88 -12.74
N GLY A 71 -16.82 4.42 -13.19
CA GLY A 71 -15.57 3.66 -13.30
C GLY A 71 -14.97 3.30 -11.95
N ALA A 72 -13.88 2.54 -12.01
CA ALA A 72 -13.20 2.08 -10.82
C ALA A 72 -12.44 3.25 -10.16
N TRP A 73 -12.42 3.28 -8.85
CA TRP A 73 -11.74 4.35 -8.11
C TRP A 73 -11.14 3.83 -6.80
N LEU A 74 -10.21 4.61 -6.25
CA LEU A 74 -9.45 4.25 -5.06
C LEU A 74 -9.76 5.21 -3.92
N GLU A 75 -9.81 4.69 -2.70
CA GLU A 75 -9.97 5.49 -1.48
C GLU A 75 -8.77 5.24 -0.55
N LEU A 76 -8.17 6.32 -0.03
CA LEU A 76 -7.01 6.26 0.85
C LEU A 76 -7.34 6.94 2.18
N ALA A 77 -7.20 6.20 3.28
CA ALA A 77 -7.45 6.69 4.62
C ALA A 77 -6.17 7.32 5.21
N ILE A 78 -6.04 8.63 5.08
CA ILE A 78 -4.89 9.36 5.57
C ILE A 78 -4.83 9.32 7.11
N GLY A 79 -5.98 9.28 7.80
CA GLY A 79 -6.08 9.14 9.25
C GLY A 79 -5.40 7.89 9.81
N VAL A 80 -5.46 6.78 9.08
CA VAL A 80 -4.80 5.52 9.43
C VAL A 80 -3.30 5.59 9.17
N LEU A 81 -2.92 6.11 8.01
CA LEU A 81 -1.51 6.20 7.58
C LEU A 81 -0.70 7.21 8.40
N LEU A 82 -1.35 8.28 8.85
CA LEU A 82 -0.77 9.33 9.66
C LEU A 82 -1.72 9.65 10.82
N PRO A 83 -1.60 8.93 11.95
CA PRO A 83 -2.47 9.13 13.11
C PRO A 83 -2.18 10.48 13.77
N GLY A 84 -3.17 11.36 13.80
CA GLY A 84 -3.06 12.69 14.42
C GLY A 84 -3.01 12.66 15.96
N ASN A 85 -3.61 11.62 16.56
CA ASN A 85 -3.92 11.53 17.99
C ASN A 85 -2.80 10.88 18.86
N LYS A 86 -1.53 10.90 18.40
CA LYS A 86 -0.40 10.34 19.16
C LYS A 86 0.46 11.43 19.80
N PRO A 87 1.12 11.20 20.95
CA PRO A 87 2.11 12.13 21.50
C PRO A 87 3.23 12.44 20.50
N PHE A 88 3.84 13.63 20.57
CA PHE A 88 4.85 14.11 19.59
C PHE A 88 5.97 13.10 19.30
N HIS A 89 6.51 12.43 20.32
CA HIS A 89 7.55 11.41 20.16
C HIS A 89 7.08 10.16 19.38
N LYS A 90 5.79 9.81 19.46
CA LYS A 90 5.16 8.74 18.67
C LYS A 90 4.71 9.18 17.29
N LYS A 91 4.83 10.48 16.94
CA LYS A 91 4.50 11.02 15.59
C LYS A 91 5.67 10.91 14.61
N ILE A 92 6.91 10.74 15.08
CA ILE A 92 8.11 10.74 14.22
C ILE A 92 8.11 9.53 13.28
N VAL A 93 7.93 8.32 13.82
CA VAL A 93 7.95 7.08 13.03
C VAL A 93 6.85 7.07 11.96
N PRO A 94 5.58 7.39 12.26
CA PRO A 94 4.54 7.49 11.23
C PRO A 94 4.84 8.55 10.16
N ARG A 95 5.42 9.70 10.53
CA ARG A 95 5.79 10.74 9.55
C ARG A 95 6.88 10.29 8.59
N LEU A 96 7.90 9.59 9.10
CA LEU A 96 9.01 9.07 8.28
C LEU A 96 8.55 7.92 7.36
N SER A 97 7.67 7.06 7.85
CA SER A 97 7.13 5.93 7.08
C SER A 97 5.93 6.29 6.22
N PHE A 98 5.33 7.47 6.38
CA PHE A 98 4.11 7.89 5.71
C PHE A 98 4.19 7.72 4.20
N LYS A 99 5.25 8.25 3.57
CA LYS A 99 5.43 8.16 2.13
C LYS A 99 5.51 6.72 1.64
N GLY A 100 6.30 5.88 2.33
CA GLY A 100 6.43 4.47 1.98
C GLY A 100 5.11 3.72 2.12
N ASN A 101 4.40 3.94 3.23
CA ASN A 101 3.11 3.31 3.49
C ASN A 101 2.04 3.78 2.49
N LEU A 102 1.99 5.07 2.16
CA LEU A 102 1.08 5.63 1.16
C LEU A 102 1.26 4.95 -0.19
N VAL A 103 2.51 4.85 -0.65
CA VAL A 103 2.84 4.20 -1.93
C VAL A 103 2.56 2.69 -1.87
N ALA A 104 2.85 2.03 -0.76
CA ALA A 104 2.55 0.62 -0.55
C ALA A 104 1.04 0.33 -0.64
N THR A 105 0.22 1.13 0.05
CA THR A 105 -1.24 1.03 0.01
C THR A 105 -1.74 1.29 -1.41
N LEU A 106 -1.21 2.31 -2.09
CA LEU A 106 -1.59 2.62 -3.47
C LEU A 106 -1.28 1.45 -4.41
N PHE A 107 -0.08 0.88 -4.35
CA PHE A 107 0.29 -0.28 -5.18
C PHE A 107 -0.54 -1.52 -4.87
N SER A 108 -0.92 -1.72 -3.60
CA SER A 108 -1.84 -2.79 -3.22
C SER A 108 -3.22 -2.59 -3.86
N LEU A 109 -3.77 -1.37 -3.80
CA LEU A 109 -5.07 -1.05 -4.43
C LEU A 109 -5.02 -1.18 -5.96
N VAL A 110 -3.95 -0.72 -6.60
CA VAL A 110 -3.76 -0.93 -8.04
C VAL A 110 -3.56 -2.41 -8.37
N GLY A 111 -2.87 -3.17 -7.52
CA GLY A 111 -2.73 -4.62 -7.67
C GLY A 111 -4.08 -5.33 -7.61
N GLN A 112 -4.96 -4.91 -6.70
CA GLN A 112 -6.35 -5.39 -6.66
C GLN A 112 -7.07 -5.07 -7.97
N HIS A 113 -7.01 -3.81 -8.41
CA HIS A 113 -7.60 -3.39 -9.68
C HIS A 113 -7.11 -4.25 -10.85
N TYR A 114 -5.79 -4.37 -11.03
CA TYR A 114 -5.15 -5.17 -12.07
C TYR A 114 -5.61 -6.63 -12.08
N HIS A 115 -5.68 -7.27 -10.90
CA HIS A 115 -6.11 -8.66 -10.80
C HIS A 115 -7.61 -8.84 -11.02
N PHE A 116 -8.43 -7.83 -10.70
CA PHE A 116 -9.87 -7.88 -10.97
C PHE A 116 -10.22 -7.53 -12.43
N THR A 117 -9.43 -6.70 -13.12
CA THR A 117 -9.75 -6.22 -14.48
C THR A 117 -9.02 -6.95 -15.59
N LEU A 118 -7.76 -7.34 -15.41
CA LEU A 118 -6.92 -7.87 -16.49
C LEU A 118 -6.54 -9.34 -16.31
N LYS A 119 -6.46 -9.83 -15.08
CA LYS A 119 -6.01 -11.21 -14.78
C LYS A 119 -7.13 -12.05 -14.16
N HIS A 120 -8.11 -12.43 -14.98
CA HIS A 120 -9.28 -13.22 -14.58
C HIS A 120 -9.00 -14.69 -14.19
N SER A 121 -7.73 -15.13 -14.15
CA SER A 121 -7.36 -16.52 -13.87
C SER A 121 -7.16 -16.85 -12.39
N LEU A 122 -7.31 -15.88 -11.49
CA LEU A 122 -7.05 -16.08 -10.05
C LEU A 122 -8.31 -16.48 -9.29
N LYS A 123 -8.21 -17.58 -8.54
CA LYS A 123 -9.24 -17.98 -7.57
C LYS A 123 -9.23 -17.03 -6.37
N LYS A 124 -10.37 -16.87 -5.70
CA LYS A 124 -10.55 -15.95 -4.56
C LYS A 124 -9.48 -16.10 -3.46
N GLY A 125 -9.07 -17.33 -3.13
CA GLY A 125 -8.03 -17.60 -2.12
C GLY A 125 -6.59 -17.27 -2.57
N GLN A 126 -6.33 -17.06 -3.86
CA GLN A 126 -5.01 -16.73 -4.40
C GLN A 126 -4.82 -15.22 -4.61
N LEU A 127 -5.89 -14.43 -4.45
CA LEU A 127 -5.89 -13.02 -4.77
C LEU A 127 -5.00 -12.21 -3.81
N GLU A 128 -5.10 -12.45 -2.51
CA GLU A 128 -4.28 -11.76 -1.52
C GLU A 128 -2.77 -12.02 -1.72
N PRO A 129 -2.29 -13.28 -1.85
CA PRO A 129 -0.89 -13.54 -2.18
C PRO A 129 -0.43 -12.88 -3.49
N ALA A 130 -1.29 -12.86 -4.52
CA ALA A 130 -0.96 -12.24 -5.80
C ALA A 130 -0.82 -10.72 -5.69
N VAL A 131 -1.77 -10.06 -5.01
CA VAL A 131 -1.72 -8.61 -4.75
C VAL A 131 -0.50 -8.25 -3.90
N ARG A 132 -0.17 -9.08 -2.90
CA ARG A 132 1.03 -8.86 -2.09
C ARG A 132 2.30 -8.96 -2.91
N ALA A 133 2.45 -10.02 -3.71
CA ALA A 133 3.61 -10.20 -4.59
C ALA A 133 3.73 -9.05 -5.61
N TYR A 134 2.60 -8.60 -6.15
CA TYR A 134 2.54 -7.43 -7.02
C TYR A 134 3.06 -6.17 -6.30
N THR A 135 2.54 -5.92 -5.10
CA THR A 135 2.89 -4.76 -4.27
C THR A 135 4.38 -4.76 -3.97
N GLU A 136 4.92 -5.88 -3.51
CA GLU A 136 6.36 -6.05 -3.20
C GLU A 136 7.23 -5.80 -4.44
N LYS A 137 6.84 -6.32 -5.61
CA LYS A 137 7.54 -6.10 -6.88
C LYS A 137 7.58 -4.61 -7.26
N GLN A 138 6.45 -3.93 -7.22
CA GLN A 138 6.36 -2.51 -7.59
C GLN A 138 7.07 -1.61 -6.57
N LEU A 139 6.97 -1.91 -5.27
CA LEU A 139 7.71 -1.21 -4.24
C LEU A 139 9.22 -1.34 -4.43
N LYS A 140 9.71 -2.54 -4.77
CA LYS A 140 11.14 -2.75 -5.06
C LYS A 140 11.57 -1.89 -6.24
N ALA A 141 10.82 -1.92 -7.35
CA ALA A 141 11.12 -1.10 -8.53
C ALA A 141 11.09 0.41 -8.23
N TRP A 142 10.09 0.87 -7.48
CA TRP A 142 9.95 2.26 -7.08
C TRP A 142 11.10 2.72 -6.18
N ASN A 143 11.47 1.91 -5.18
CA ASN A 143 12.60 2.19 -4.29
C ASN A 143 13.92 2.24 -5.05
N GLU A 144 14.15 1.33 -6.01
CA GLU A 144 15.35 1.35 -6.85
C GLU A 144 15.45 2.64 -7.68
N LYS A 145 14.32 3.13 -8.21
CA LYS A 145 14.26 4.37 -8.98
C LYS A 145 14.47 5.62 -8.11
N LYS A 146 13.87 5.65 -6.91
CA LYS A 146 13.98 6.76 -5.95
C LYS A 146 15.36 6.86 -5.28
N HIS A 147 15.98 5.73 -4.97
CA HIS A 147 17.23 5.68 -4.21
C HIS A 147 18.38 5.15 -5.07
N SER A 148 18.53 5.63 -6.29
CA SER A 148 19.55 5.17 -7.25
C SER A 148 20.97 5.08 -6.66
N PHE A 149 21.37 6.04 -5.82
CA PHE A 149 22.67 6.05 -5.14
C PHE A 149 22.80 4.96 -4.06
N ARG A 150 21.82 4.84 -3.14
CA ARG A 150 21.82 3.78 -2.11
C ARG A 150 21.61 2.40 -2.72
N ALA A 151 20.75 2.29 -3.74
CA ALA A 151 20.52 1.05 -4.45
C ALA A 151 21.81 0.56 -5.14
N ARG A 152 22.61 1.45 -5.73
CA ARG A 152 23.94 1.08 -6.26
C ARG A 152 24.89 0.57 -5.18
N LEU A 153 24.87 1.17 -3.98
CA LEU A 153 25.71 0.74 -2.85
C LEU A 153 25.28 -0.61 -2.25
N PHE A 154 23.96 -0.85 -2.13
CA PHE A 154 23.42 -2.03 -1.46
C PHE A 154 23.10 -3.20 -2.40
N LYS A 155 22.99 -2.99 -3.72
CA LYS A 155 22.81 -4.06 -4.72
C LYS A 155 23.79 -5.25 -4.57
N PRO A 156 25.11 -5.05 -4.41
CA PRO A 156 26.04 -6.16 -4.26
C PRO A 156 25.88 -6.93 -2.94
N ILE A 157 25.37 -6.27 -1.88
CA ILE A 157 25.21 -6.85 -0.54
C ILE A 157 23.78 -7.37 -0.33
N GLN A 158 22.85 -7.03 -1.22
CA GLN A 158 21.45 -7.48 -1.19
C GLN A 158 21.28 -9.01 -1.03
N PRO A 159 22.02 -9.89 -1.75
CA PRO A 159 21.84 -11.33 -1.58
C PRO A 159 22.26 -11.85 -0.19
N THR A 160 23.26 -11.24 0.45
CA THR A 160 23.69 -11.64 1.79
C THR A 160 22.70 -11.16 2.85
N LEU A 161 22.19 -9.93 2.71
CA LEU A 161 21.14 -9.38 3.57
C LEU A 161 19.84 -10.19 3.46
N GLU A 162 19.43 -10.60 2.26
CA GLU A 162 18.25 -11.44 2.07
C GLU A 162 18.40 -12.82 2.72
N ARG A 163 19.60 -13.42 2.66
CA ARG A 163 19.91 -14.68 3.36
C ARG A 163 19.81 -14.52 4.87
N TRP A 164 20.34 -13.44 5.42
CA TRP A 164 20.25 -13.15 6.86
C TRP A 164 18.82 -12.85 7.30
N ALA A 165 18.06 -12.09 6.51
CA ALA A 165 16.65 -11.80 6.77
C ALA A 165 15.82 -13.09 6.79
N LYS A 166 16.02 -14.01 5.83
CA LYS A 166 15.37 -15.32 5.82
C LYS A 166 15.75 -16.15 7.05
N GLY A 167 17.01 -16.10 7.48
CA GLY A 167 17.48 -16.76 8.70
C GLY A 167 16.78 -16.23 9.97
N LEU A 168 16.69 -14.91 10.11
CA LEU A 168 16.01 -14.25 11.23
C LEU A 168 14.51 -14.52 11.23
N GLN A 169 13.85 -14.47 10.06
CA GLN A 169 12.43 -14.74 9.95
C GLN A 169 12.09 -16.20 10.31
N LYS A 170 12.92 -17.16 9.91
CA LYS A 170 12.79 -18.57 10.34
C LYS A 170 12.90 -18.71 11.87
N ARG A 171 13.85 -18.02 12.49
CA ARG A 171 14.03 -18.01 13.96
C ARG A 171 12.83 -17.40 14.67
N ALA A 172 12.34 -16.26 14.22
CA ALA A 172 11.17 -15.59 14.79
C ALA A 172 9.89 -16.44 14.67
N VAL A 173 9.70 -17.15 13.54
CA VAL A 173 8.57 -18.08 13.37
C VAL A 173 8.70 -19.28 14.30
N ALA A 174 9.91 -19.81 14.49
CA ALA A 174 10.16 -20.91 15.42
C ALA A 174 9.91 -20.51 16.88
N GLU A 175 10.32 -19.30 17.29
CA GLU A 175 10.04 -18.75 18.62
C GLU A 175 8.54 -18.52 18.85
N LYS A 176 7.82 -17.96 17.86
CA LYS A 176 6.37 -17.83 17.95
C LYS A 176 5.69 -19.18 18.12
N LYS A 177 6.09 -20.20 17.33
CA LYS A 177 5.57 -21.57 17.47
C LYS A 177 5.88 -22.17 18.85
N LYS A 178 7.09 -21.98 19.37
CA LYS A 178 7.46 -22.40 20.74
C LYS A 178 6.61 -21.72 21.81
N SER A 179 6.40 -20.41 21.70
CA SER A 179 5.59 -19.63 22.66
C SER A 179 4.11 -19.99 22.67
N ILE A 180 3.59 -20.48 21.53
CA ILE A 180 2.21 -20.96 21.39
C ILE A 180 2.09 -22.40 21.91
N ALA A 181 3.12 -23.22 21.72
CA ALA A 181 3.16 -24.60 22.23
C ALA A 181 3.45 -24.70 23.75
N SER A 182 4.00 -23.63 24.35
CA SER A 182 4.27 -23.53 25.79
C SER A 182 3.16 -22.80 26.57
N ARG A 183 2.03 -22.50 25.93
CA ARG A 183 0.80 -21.98 26.53
C ARG A 183 -0.28 -23.03 26.40
#